data_AF-A0A7W7Y9W9-F1
#
_entry.id   AF-A0A7W7Y9W9-F1
#
_cell.length_a   1.000
_cell.length_b   1.000
_cell.length_c   1.000
_cell.angle_alpha   90.00
_cell.angle_beta   90.00
_cell.angle_gamma   90.00
#
_symmetry.space_group_name_H-M   'P 1'
#
loop_
_entity.id
_entity.type
_entity.pdbx_description
1 polymer ?
#
loop_
_entity_poly.entity_id
_entity_poly.type
_entity_poly.pdbx_seq_one_letter_code
_entity_poly.pdbx_strand_id
1 'polypeptide(L)'
;MKTMLFVFFLLAGVLSAQTKQDVQQAITRGLGFLKSRQDAQSGHWVMTEDPALSALVLSALIQNPAGAGASEELQKGYTFLLKNVQPDGGIYTKARANYNTAICLMALVLRARPEDEEVIRRASRYVAHQQNDADTLGKADNPFDGGIGYGGGQGGAHADLSNTSFALEALYYSKKLFQDTSKPIEKQDDLNWDAAIQFVSRCQNRKESNDQPWAGADKNNTGAFGYTPVRRLHVLAKKTEVPFQCVTMAASATQACSASFTPALRRKTRE
;
A
#
# COMPACT_ATOMS: atom_id res chain seq x y z
N MET A 1 37.81 -12.66 44.11
CA MET A 1 37.41 -11.99 42.86
C MET A 1 35.88 -11.91 42.83
N LYS A 2 35.31 -10.71 42.84
CA LYS A 2 33.85 -10.49 42.84
C LYS A 2 33.35 -10.53 41.40
N THR A 3 32.56 -11.54 41.04
CA THR A 3 31.90 -11.60 39.74
C THR A 3 30.67 -10.70 39.78
N MET A 4 30.80 -9.52 39.20
CA MET A 4 29.72 -8.55 39.03
C MET A 4 28.88 -8.99 37.82
N LEU A 5 27.72 -9.59 38.09
CA LEU A 5 26.77 -9.99 37.04
C LEU A 5 26.02 -8.73 36.58
N PHE A 6 26.41 -8.20 35.42
CA PHE A 6 25.69 -7.15 34.72
C PHE A 6 24.40 -7.75 34.14
N VAL A 7 23.26 -7.49 34.78
CA VAL A 7 21.94 -7.77 34.20
C VAL A 7 21.65 -6.68 33.18
N PHE A 8 21.87 -7.00 31.91
CA PHE A 8 21.40 -6.18 30.79
C PHE A 8 19.87 -6.26 30.75
N PHE A 9 19.19 -5.23 31.24
CA PHE A 9 17.76 -5.05 31.05
C PHE A 9 17.50 -4.75 29.56
N LEU A 10 16.99 -5.75 28.83
CA LEU A 10 16.33 -5.54 27.53
C LEU A 10 15.03 -4.78 27.77
N LEU A 11 15.10 -3.45 27.76
CA LEU A 11 13.94 -2.55 27.68
C LEU A 11 13.39 -2.57 26.25
N ALA A 12 12.75 -3.68 25.86
CA ALA A 12 11.70 -3.59 24.86
C ALA A 12 10.54 -2.84 25.53
N GLY A 13 10.43 -1.53 25.27
CA GLY A 13 9.44 -0.67 25.89
C GLY A 13 8.02 -1.16 25.59
N VAL A 14 7.41 -1.86 26.53
CA VAL A 14 5.98 -2.17 26.48
C VAL A 14 5.23 -0.86 26.64
N LEU A 15 4.36 -0.52 25.68
CA LEU A 15 3.47 0.64 25.77
C LEU A 15 2.78 0.65 27.14
N SER A 16 2.82 1.79 27.83
CA SER A 16 2.12 1.96 29.11
C SER A 16 0.61 1.70 28.93
N ALA A 17 -0.07 1.27 30.00
CA ALA A 17 -1.52 1.08 29.96
C ALA A 17 -2.25 2.36 29.50
N GLN A 18 -1.77 3.52 29.95
CA GLN A 18 -2.29 4.82 29.51
C GLN A 18 -2.12 5.03 28.01
N THR A 19 -0.91 4.81 27.48
CA THR A 19 -0.64 4.98 26.04
C THR A 19 -1.51 4.04 25.19
N LYS A 20 -1.71 2.79 25.63
CA LYS A 20 -2.61 1.85 24.94
C LYS A 20 -4.05 2.38 24.91
N GLN A 21 -4.54 2.92 26.03
CA GLN A 21 -5.87 3.49 26.13
C GLN A 21 -6.02 4.74 25.24
N ASP A 22 -5.02 5.63 25.23
CA ASP A 22 -5.03 6.84 24.41
C ASP A 22 -5.06 6.51 22.91
N VAL A 23 -4.26 5.52 22.49
CA VAL A 23 -4.27 5.00 21.11
C VAL A 23 -5.64 4.41 20.76
N GLN A 24 -6.22 3.58 21.64
CA GLN A 24 -7.53 3.00 21.39
C GLN A 24 -8.62 4.07 21.29
N GLN A 25 -8.59 5.11 22.12
CA GLN A 25 -9.54 6.21 22.02
C GLN A 25 -9.39 7.00 20.72
N ALA A 26 -8.16 7.22 20.25
CA ALA A 26 -7.90 7.85 18.96
C ALA A 26 -8.47 7.02 17.80
N ILE A 27 -8.26 5.71 17.82
CA ILE A 27 -8.85 4.76 16.86
C ILE A 27 -10.38 4.85 16.90
N THR A 28 -10.99 4.76 18.09
CA THR A 28 -12.44 4.82 18.24
C THR A 28 -13.03 6.12 17.66
N ARG A 29 -12.40 7.28 17.89
CA ARG A 29 -12.83 8.55 17.30
C ARG A 29 -12.72 8.55 15.78
N GLY A 30 -11.61 8.03 15.24
CA GLY A 30 -11.39 7.92 13.80
C GLY A 30 -12.43 7.02 13.13
N LEU A 31 -12.67 5.83 13.68
CA LEU A 31 -13.68 4.90 13.18
C LEU A 31 -15.10 5.47 13.29
N GLY A 32 -15.42 6.17 14.38
CA GLY A 32 -16.69 6.87 14.54
C GLY A 32 -16.91 7.96 13.49
N PHE A 33 -15.86 8.72 13.17
CA PHE A 33 -15.89 9.67 12.05
C PHE A 33 -16.12 8.94 10.72
N LEU A 34 -15.39 7.86 10.43
CA LEU A 34 -15.55 7.12 9.18
C LEU A 34 -16.99 6.60 9.03
N LYS A 35 -17.57 6.00 10.07
CA LYS A 35 -18.97 5.53 10.05
C LYS A 35 -19.95 6.66 9.75
N SER A 36 -19.77 7.85 10.34
CA SER A 36 -20.67 8.99 10.11
C SER A 36 -20.54 9.63 8.71
N ARG A 37 -19.53 9.23 7.93
CA ARG A 37 -19.35 9.67 6.53
C ARG A 37 -19.86 8.68 5.50
N GLN A 38 -20.38 7.52 5.89
CA GLN A 38 -20.94 6.56 4.94
C GLN A 38 -22.21 7.14 4.30
N ASP A 39 -22.35 6.96 2.99
CA ASP A 39 -23.61 7.27 2.32
C ASP A 39 -24.71 6.30 2.79
N ALA A 40 -25.81 6.86 3.32
CA ALA A 40 -26.86 6.07 3.96
C ALA A 40 -27.66 5.20 2.97
N GLN A 41 -27.72 5.59 1.69
CA GLN A 41 -28.53 4.91 0.67
C GLN A 41 -27.76 3.79 -0.01
N SER A 42 -26.50 4.07 -0.36
CA SER A 42 -25.69 3.21 -1.21
C SER A 42 -24.53 2.54 -0.49
N GLY A 43 -24.22 2.94 0.76
CA GLY A 43 -23.24 2.26 1.61
C GLY A 43 -21.77 2.54 1.27
N HIS A 44 -21.50 3.38 0.27
CA HIS A 44 -20.14 3.72 -0.12
C HIS A 44 -19.57 4.86 0.74
N TRP A 45 -18.26 5.05 0.62
CA TRP A 45 -17.53 6.24 1.05
C TRP A 45 -16.92 6.95 -0.15
N VAL A 46 -16.86 8.28 -0.05
CA VAL A 46 -16.24 9.21 -0.99
C VAL A 46 -16.93 9.28 -2.36
N MET A 47 -16.86 8.22 -3.17
CA MET A 47 -17.44 8.17 -4.51
C MET A 47 -17.74 6.74 -4.96
N THR A 48 -18.72 6.59 -5.87
CA THR A 48 -19.18 5.27 -6.32
C THR A 48 -18.26 4.64 -7.37
N GLU A 49 -17.50 5.47 -8.08
CA GLU A 49 -16.66 5.10 -9.21
C GLU A 49 -15.37 4.39 -8.77
N ASP A 50 -14.93 4.61 -7.53
CA ASP A 50 -13.71 4.03 -6.96
C ASP A 50 -14.02 3.21 -5.70
N PRO A 51 -14.49 1.96 -5.85
CA PRO A 51 -14.80 1.11 -4.70
C PRO A 51 -13.60 0.87 -3.77
N ALA A 52 -12.36 1.03 -4.24
CA ALA A 52 -11.16 1.03 -3.38
C ALA A 52 -11.27 1.98 -2.18
N LEU A 53 -11.86 3.17 -2.35
CA LEU A 53 -11.95 4.14 -1.26
C LEU A 53 -12.86 3.63 -0.12
N SER A 54 -13.95 2.95 -0.49
CA SER A 54 -14.81 2.27 0.47
C SER A 54 -14.10 1.07 1.11
N ALA A 55 -13.33 0.31 0.32
CA ALA A 55 -12.57 -0.84 0.80
C ALA A 55 -11.47 -0.46 1.81
N LEU A 56 -10.81 0.70 1.65
CA LEU A 56 -9.87 1.23 2.65
C LEU A 56 -10.57 1.50 3.99
N VAL A 57 -11.75 2.11 3.96
CA VAL A 57 -12.54 2.38 5.17
C VAL A 57 -12.99 1.07 5.83
N LEU A 58 -13.47 0.10 5.05
CA LEU A 58 -13.85 -1.22 5.54
C LEU A 58 -12.67 -1.96 6.17
N SER A 59 -11.49 -1.88 5.56
CA SER A 59 -10.26 -2.47 6.09
C SER A 59 -9.87 -1.86 7.44
N ALA A 60 -10.08 -0.56 7.65
CA ALA A 60 -9.86 0.09 8.94
C ALA A 60 -10.90 -0.33 9.99
N LEU A 61 -12.18 -0.42 9.60
CA LEU A 61 -13.26 -0.81 10.49
C LEU A 61 -13.15 -2.26 10.97
N ILE A 62 -12.86 -3.20 10.06
CA ILE A 62 -12.79 -4.63 10.37
C ILE A 62 -11.57 -4.99 11.23
N GLN A 63 -10.50 -4.20 11.15
CA GLN A 63 -9.27 -4.38 11.92
C GLN A 63 -9.26 -3.61 13.25
N ASN A 64 -10.39 -3.08 13.72
CA ASN A 64 -10.46 -2.43 15.02
C ASN A 64 -9.92 -3.36 16.13
N PRO A 65 -8.86 -2.99 16.87
CA PRO A 65 -8.30 -3.85 17.91
C PRO A 65 -9.26 -4.14 19.07
N ALA A 66 -10.23 -3.26 19.31
CA ALA A 66 -11.31 -3.48 20.27
C ALA A 66 -12.43 -4.42 19.75
N GLY A 67 -12.26 -4.98 18.54
CA GLY A 67 -13.25 -5.75 17.82
C GLY A 67 -14.08 -4.88 16.87
N ALA A 68 -14.30 -5.38 15.66
CA ALA A 68 -15.12 -4.68 14.66
C ALA A 68 -16.61 -4.66 15.03
N GLY A 69 -17.09 -5.76 15.66
CA GLY A 69 -18.52 -6.03 15.85
C GLY A 69 -19.25 -6.20 14.51
N ALA A 70 -20.43 -6.84 14.53
CA ALA A 70 -21.33 -6.73 13.39
C ALA A 70 -21.95 -5.33 13.42
N SER A 71 -21.76 -4.54 12.37
CA SER A 71 -22.39 -3.22 12.24
C SER A 71 -23.08 -3.06 10.88
N GLU A 72 -24.13 -2.24 10.84
CA GLU A 72 -24.88 -1.96 9.61
C GLU A 72 -23.97 -1.31 8.56
N GLU A 73 -23.01 -0.48 8.97
CA GLU A 73 -22.08 0.18 8.07
C GLU A 73 -21.14 -0.82 7.38
N LEU A 74 -20.65 -1.82 8.11
CA LEU A 74 -19.87 -2.91 7.52
C LEU A 74 -20.72 -3.67 6.49
N GLN A 75 -21.95 -4.05 6.86
CA GLN A 75 -22.84 -4.79 5.96
C GLN A 75 -23.13 -4.02 4.67
N LYS A 76 -23.50 -2.75 4.76
CA LYS A 76 -23.77 -1.87 3.60
C LYS A 76 -22.51 -1.66 2.75
N GLY A 77 -21.36 -1.42 3.37
CA GLY A 77 -20.12 -1.20 2.65
C GLY A 77 -19.66 -2.44 1.89
N TYR A 78 -19.73 -3.62 2.49
CA TYR A 78 -19.41 -4.86 1.77
C TYR A 78 -20.43 -5.18 0.68
N THR A 79 -21.71 -4.87 0.90
CA THR A 79 -22.74 -4.98 -0.16
C THR A 79 -22.41 -4.09 -1.34
N PHE A 80 -21.95 -2.86 -1.08
CA PHE A 80 -21.47 -1.96 -2.11
C PHE A 80 -20.25 -2.53 -2.87
N LEU A 81 -19.25 -3.08 -2.17
CA LEU A 81 -18.10 -3.71 -2.85
C LEU A 81 -18.52 -4.87 -3.76
N LEU A 82 -19.35 -5.78 -3.23
CA LEU A 82 -19.79 -6.98 -3.95
C LEU A 82 -20.65 -6.66 -5.18
N LYS A 83 -21.40 -5.55 -5.16
CA LYS A 83 -22.13 -5.05 -6.33
C LYS A 83 -21.22 -4.66 -7.49
N ASN A 84 -19.95 -4.34 -7.22
CA ASN A 84 -18.96 -3.92 -8.22
C ASN A 84 -18.09 -5.09 -8.74
N VAL A 85 -18.42 -6.33 -8.40
CA VAL A 85 -17.77 -7.51 -8.97
C VAL A 85 -18.13 -7.62 -10.45
N GLN A 86 -17.12 -7.75 -11.30
CA GLN A 86 -17.24 -7.81 -12.74
C GLN A 86 -17.22 -9.26 -13.25
N PRO A 87 -17.76 -9.54 -14.45
CA PRO A 87 -17.73 -10.87 -15.04
C PRO A 87 -16.33 -11.47 -15.22
N ASP A 88 -15.30 -10.63 -15.40
CA ASP A 88 -13.89 -11.02 -15.48
C ASP A 88 -13.26 -11.41 -14.13
N GLY A 89 -13.97 -11.17 -13.02
CA GLY A 89 -13.51 -11.42 -11.66
C GLY A 89 -12.91 -10.20 -10.95
N GLY A 90 -12.70 -9.08 -11.65
CA GLY A 90 -12.28 -7.82 -11.04
C GLY A 90 -13.37 -7.18 -10.17
N ILE A 91 -12.98 -6.21 -9.34
CA ILE A 91 -13.90 -5.42 -8.51
C ILE A 91 -13.64 -3.94 -8.81
N TYR A 92 -14.41 -3.38 -9.74
CA TYR A 92 -14.23 -2.01 -10.23
C TYR A 92 -15.50 -1.50 -10.92
N THR A 93 -15.52 -0.22 -11.31
CA THR A 93 -16.61 0.33 -12.14
C THR A 93 -16.18 0.55 -13.59
N LYS A 94 -15.22 1.46 -13.83
CA LYS A 94 -14.77 1.85 -15.18
C LYS A 94 -13.27 2.00 -15.30
N ALA A 95 -12.64 2.73 -14.37
CA ALA A 95 -11.22 3.07 -14.44
C ALA A 95 -10.44 2.41 -13.31
N ARG A 96 -9.10 2.37 -13.46
CA ARG A 96 -8.19 1.88 -12.42
C ARG A 96 -8.59 0.49 -11.91
N ALA A 97 -8.95 -0.39 -12.85
CA ALA A 97 -9.57 -1.67 -12.55
C ALA A 97 -8.70 -2.52 -11.63
N ASN A 98 -7.39 -2.55 -11.86
CA ASN A 98 -6.48 -3.29 -11.01
C ASN A 98 -6.35 -2.71 -9.59
N TYR A 99 -6.16 -1.38 -9.48
CA TYR A 99 -6.10 -0.68 -8.19
C TYR A 99 -7.35 -0.92 -7.34
N ASN A 100 -8.52 -0.77 -7.97
CA ASN A 100 -9.80 -1.01 -7.33
C ASN A 100 -9.93 -2.46 -6.87
N THR A 101 -9.57 -3.41 -7.74
CA THR A 101 -9.67 -4.84 -7.41
C THR A 101 -8.73 -5.24 -6.28
N ALA A 102 -7.45 -4.83 -6.32
CA ALA A 102 -6.47 -5.21 -5.30
C ALA A 102 -6.87 -4.75 -3.89
N ILE A 103 -7.33 -3.50 -3.76
CA ILE A 103 -7.74 -2.96 -2.45
C ILE A 103 -9.06 -3.59 -1.97
N CYS A 104 -10.02 -3.81 -2.88
CA CYS A 104 -11.27 -4.50 -2.53
C CYS A 104 -11.02 -5.96 -2.11
N LEU A 105 -10.12 -6.65 -2.81
CA LEU A 105 -9.68 -8.01 -2.47
C LEU A 105 -9.13 -8.06 -1.05
N MET A 106 -8.24 -7.14 -0.68
CA MET A 106 -7.68 -7.08 0.68
C MET A 106 -8.79 -6.89 1.74
N ALA A 107 -9.77 -6.03 1.48
CA ALA A 107 -10.89 -5.82 2.41
C ALA A 107 -11.76 -7.08 2.60
N LEU A 108 -11.94 -7.90 1.55
CA LEU A 108 -12.65 -9.19 1.62
C LEU A 108 -11.81 -10.25 2.35
N VAL A 109 -10.51 -10.32 2.08
CA VAL A 109 -9.58 -11.22 2.78
C VAL A 109 -9.58 -10.95 4.28
N LEU A 110 -9.57 -9.67 4.70
CA LEU A 110 -9.62 -9.29 6.12
C LEU A 110 -10.92 -9.71 6.81
N ARG A 111 -12.04 -9.75 6.10
CA ARG A 111 -13.32 -10.22 6.65
C ARG A 111 -13.40 -11.75 6.76
N ALA A 112 -12.64 -12.46 5.91
CA ALA A 112 -12.44 -13.90 5.94
C ALA A 112 -13.73 -14.73 6.06
N ARG A 113 -14.76 -14.37 5.28
CA ARG A 113 -16.05 -15.07 5.27
C ARG A 113 -16.07 -16.19 4.22
N PRO A 114 -16.56 -17.41 4.55
CA PRO A 114 -16.66 -18.51 3.58
C PRO A 114 -17.48 -18.14 2.33
N GLU A 115 -18.47 -17.27 2.48
CA GLU A 115 -19.31 -16.83 1.36
C GLU A 115 -18.57 -15.96 0.34
N ASP A 116 -17.44 -15.37 0.74
CA ASP A 116 -16.61 -14.53 -0.14
C ASP A 116 -15.57 -15.34 -0.92
N GLU A 117 -15.42 -16.65 -0.67
CA GLU A 117 -14.33 -17.47 -1.21
C GLU A 117 -14.20 -17.37 -2.73
N GLU A 118 -15.31 -17.54 -3.46
CA GLU A 118 -15.29 -17.51 -4.93
C GLU A 118 -14.90 -16.13 -5.47
N VAL A 119 -15.39 -15.06 -4.84
CA VAL A 119 -15.05 -13.68 -5.23
C VAL A 119 -13.58 -13.41 -4.96
N ILE A 120 -13.05 -13.83 -3.80
CA ILE A 120 -11.64 -13.65 -3.45
C ILE A 120 -10.74 -14.38 -4.45
N ARG A 121 -11.07 -15.63 -4.83
CA ARG A 121 -10.29 -16.40 -5.81
C ARG A 121 -10.27 -15.73 -7.17
N ARG A 122 -11.43 -15.32 -7.67
CA ARG A 122 -11.56 -14.65 -8.97
C ARG A 122 -10.86 -13.30 -9.00
N ALA A 123 -10.96 -12.52 -7.94
CA ALA A 123 -10.27 -11.24 -7.82
C ALA A 123 -8.76 -11.42 -7.68
N SER A 124 -8.29 -12.43 -6.94
CA SER A 124 -6.87 -12.77 -6.84
C SER A 124 -6.30 -13.12 -8.21
N ARG A 125 -6.97 -14.01 -8.94
CA ARG A 125 -6.60 -14.34 -10.33
C ARG A 125 -6.60 -13.10 -11.23
N TYR A 126 -7.63 -12.26 -11.14
CA TYR A 126 -7.71 -11.03 -11.94
C TYR A 126 -6.47 -10.15 -11.72
N VAL A 127 -6.12 -9.88 -10.45
CA VAL A 127 -4.97 -9.02 -10.08
C VAL A 127 -3.64 -9.63 -10.55
N ALA A 128 -3.44 -10.94 -10.38
CA ALA A 128 -2.23 -11.62 -10.84
C ALA A 128 -2.04 -11.48 -12.36
N HIS A 129 -3.12 -11.57 -13.13
CA HIS A 129 -3.10 -11.42 -14.59
C HIS A 129 -2.93 -9.97 -15.07
N GLN A 130 -2.82 -8.99 -14.17
CA GLN A 130 -2.46 -7.60 -14.54
C GLN A 130 -0.94 -7.35 -14.50
N GLN A 131 -0.13 -8.38 -14.21
CA GLN A 131 1.33 -8.26 -14.23
C GLN A 131 1.82 -8.00 -15.65
N ASN A 132 2.70 -7.01 -15.78
CA ASN A 132 3.33 -6.71 -17.06
C ASN A 132 4.34 -7.81 -17.42
N ASP A 133 4.24 -8.26 -18.66
CA ASP A 133 5.19 -9.13 -19.35
C ASP A 133 5.24 -8.65 -20.81
N ALA A 134 5.96 -7.55 -20.99
CA ALA A 134 5.97 -6.76 -22.22
C ALA A 134 7.05 -7.28 -23.18
N ASP A 135 7.02 -6.78 -24.42
CA ASP A 135 7.98 -7.14 -25.46
C ASP A 135 8.03 -8.67 -25.72
N THR A 136 8.92 -9.41 -25.07
CA THR A 136 8.97 -10.87 -25.17
C THR A 136 8.42 -11.56 -23.93
N LEU A 137 7.30 -12.28 -24.08
CA LEU A 137 6.70 -13.06 -22.99
C LEU A 137 7.72 -13.96 -22.26
N GLY A 138 7.72 -13.88 -20.94
CA GLY A 138 8.60 -14.63 -20.05
C GLY A 138 10.03 -14.11 -19.98
N LYS A 139 10.35 -12.97 -20.61
CA LYS A 139 11.65 -12.30 -20.49
C LYS A 139 11.49 -11.01 -19.68
N ALA A 140 12.58 -10.61 -19.04
CA ALA A 140 12.66 -9.34 -18.32
C ALA A 140 13.38 -8.29 -19.17
N ASP A 141 12.93 -8.08 -20.41
CA ASP A 141 13.55 -7.18 -21.39
C ASP A 141 12.94 -5.77 -21.42
N ASN A 142 11.80 -5.56 -20.75
CA ASN A 142 11.21 -4.26 -20.50
C ASN A 142 11.44 -3.81 -19.04
N PRO A 143 11.79 -2.53 -18.77
CA PRO A 143 11.93 -2.04 -17.40
C PRO A 143 10.68 -2.24 -16.51
N PHE A 144 9.48 -2.26 -17.11
CA PHE A 144 8.21 -2.39 -16.39
C PHE A 144 7.77 -3.84 -16.16
N ASP A 145 8.49 -4.84 -16.69
CA ASP A 145 8.15 -6.27 -16.51
C ASP A 145 8.12 -6.64 -15.04
N GLY A 146 7.15 -7.46 -14.69
CA GLY A 146 6.88 -7.91 -13.32
C GLY A 146 6.11 -6.90 -12.46
N GLY A 147 6.06 -5.63 -12.87
CA GLY A 147 5.29 -4.60 -12.20
C GLY A 147 3.81 -4.64 -12.57
N ILE A 148 3.00 -3.98 -11.76
CA ILE A 148 1.56 -3.87 -11.96
C ILE A 148 1.14 -2.38 -11.92
N GLY A 149 0.28 -1.98 -12.86
CA GLY A 149 -0.29 -0.63 -12.96
C GLY A 149 -1.79 -0.57 -12.63
N TYR A 150 -2.47 0.45 -13.16
CA TYR A 150 -3.91 0.66 -12.99
C TYR A 150 -4.80 -0.30 -13.79
N GLY A 151 -4.23 -1.07 -14.71
CA GLY A 151 -4.94 -1.92 -15.68
C GLY A 151 -5.26 -1.18 -17.00
N GLY A 152 -5.60 -1.94 -18.04
CA GLY A 152 -5.91 -1.42 -19.38
C GLY A 152 -4.72 -1.43 -20.32
N GLY A 153 -4.58 -2.50 -21.10
CA GLY A 153 -3.45 -2.74 -22.02
C GLY A 153 -3.37 -1.83 -23.26
N GLN A 154 -4.09 -0.71 -23.31
CA GLN A 154 -4.19 0.15 -24.51
C GLN A 154 -3.03 1.17 -24.65
N GLY A 155 -2.11 1.24 -23.68
CA GLY A 155 -1.03 2.25 -23.66
C GLY A 155 0.40 1.70 -23.63
N GLY A 156 0.59 0.39 -23.77
CA GLY A 156 1.86 -0.27 -23.50
C GLY A 156 2.06 -0.58 -22.02
N ALA A 157 3.20 -1.19 -21.69
CA ALA A 157 3.50 -1.65 -20.34
C ALA A 157 3.74 -0.47 -19.39
N HIS A 158 2.89 -0.36 -18.39
CA HIS A 158 2.98 0.65 -17.35
C HIS A 158 2.79 0.02 -15.98
N ALA A 159 3.70 0.31 -15.07
CA ALA A 159 3.64 -0.11 -13.69
C ALA A 159 4.31 0.91 -12.79
N ASP A 160 3.87 0.95 -11.54
CA ASP A 160 4.42 1.80 -10.51
C ASP A 160 4.45 1.07 -9.17
N LEU A 161 5.28 1.55 -8.24
CA LEU A 161 5.45 0.93 -6.94
C LEU A 161 4.17 0.90 -6.11
N SER A 162 3.29 1.90 -6.22
CA SER A 162 2.10 1.94 -5.37
C SER A 162 1.10 0.87 -5.78
N ASN A 163 0.75 0.79 -7.07
CA ASN A 163 -0.15 -0.23 -7.59
C ASN A 163 0.44 -1.64 -7.42
N THR A 164 1.75 -1.79 -7.66
CA THR A 164 2.44 -3.06 -7.43
C THR A 164 2.38 -3.45 -5.95
N SER A 165 2.60 -2.53 -5.01
CA SER A 165 2.55 -2.85 -3.57
C SER A 165 1.16 -3.32 -3.13
N PHE A 166 0.08 -2.65 -3.55
CA PHE A 166 -1.28 -3.08 -3.23
C PHE A 166 -1.60 -4.45 -3.83
N ALA A 167 -1.18 -4.71 -5.07
CA ALA A 167 -1.38 -6.00 -5.70
C ALA A 167 -0.62 -7.12 -4.97
N LEU A 168 0.66 -6.92 -4.66
CA LEU A 168 1.48 -7.91 -3.95
C LEU A 168 0.92 -8.24 -2.57
N GLU A 169 0.48 -7.23 -1.82
CA GLU A 169 -0.13 -7.44 -0.50
C GLU A 169 -1.42 -8.27 -0.62
N ALA A 170 -2.33 -7.90 -1.51
CA ALA A 170 -3.60 -8.59 -1.70
C ALA A 170 -3.41 -10.03 -2.20
N LEU A 171 -2.46 -10.27 -3.11
CA LEU A 171 -2.12 -11.59 -3.62
C LEU A 171 -1.47 -12.48 -2.56
N TYR A 172 -0.54 -11.92 -1.78
CA TYR A 172 0.10 -12.65 -0.68
C TYR A 172 -0.94 -13.13 0.35
N TYR A 173 -1.78 -12.22 0.86
CA TYR A 173 -2.75 -12.58 1.90
C TYR A 173 -3.90 -13.44 1.37
N SER A 174 -4.37 -13.23 0.14
CA SER A 174 -5.38 -14.13 -0.47
C SER A 174 -4.83 -15.54 -0.68
N LYS A 175 -3.58 -15.69 -1.12
CA LYS A 175 -2.91 -17.00 -1.21
C LYS A 175 -2.78 -17.66 0.15
N LYS A 176 -2.39 -16.89 1.19
CA LYS A 176 -2.31 -17.38 2.57
C LYS A 176 -3.65 -17.88 3.10
N LEU A 177 -4.75 -17.22 2.76
CA LEU A 177 -6.10 -17.63 3.18
C LEU A 177 -6.47 -19.04 2.71
N PHE A 178 -5.95 -19.48 1.56
CA PHE A 178 -6.30 -20.78 0.96
C PHE A 178 -5.20 -21.84 1.06
N GLN A 179 -4.01 -21.51 1.56
CA GLN A 179 -2.83 -22.38 1.51
C GLN A 179 -3.03 -23.75 2.19
N ASP A 180 -3.82 -23.79 3.27
CA ASP A 180 -4.06 -24.97 4.09
C ASP A 180 -5.42 -25.64 3.78
N THR A 181 -6.08 -25.19 2.70
CA THR A 181 -7.35 -25.75 2.23
C THR A 181 -7.12 -26.86 1.20
N SER A 182 -8.15 -27.63 0.88
CA SER A 182 -8.11 -28.60 -0.23
C SER A 182 -8.05 -27.97 -1.62
N LYS A 183 -8.10 -26.62 -1.71
CA LYS A 183 -8.10 -25.85 -2.95
C LYS A 183 -7.14 -24.65 -2.81
N PRO A 184 -5.82 -24.86 -2.75
CA PRO A 184 -4.87 -23.74 -2.78
C PRO A 184 -5.01 -22.93 -4.09
N ILE A 185 -4.51 -21.70 -4.12
CA ILE A 185 -4.38 -20.96 -5.38
C ILE A 185 -3.41 -21.73 -6.29
N GLU A 186 -3.86 -22.04 -7.50
CA GLU A 186 -3.07 -22.79 -8.47
C GLU A 186 -1.95 -21.94 -9.04
N LYS A 187 -0.85 -22.58 -9.44
CA LYS A 187 0.35 -21.87 -9.93
C LYS A 187 0.06 -21.00 -11.16
N GLN A 188 -0.84 -21.44 -12.06
CA GLN A 188 -1.18 -20.63 -13.23
C GLN A 188 -2.02 -19.37 -12.90
N ASP A 189 -2.65 -19.34 -11.72
CA ASP A 189 -3.43 -18.20 -11.25
C ASP A 189 -2.62 -17.30 -10.28
N ASP A 190 -1.38 -17.69 -9.99
CA ASP A 190 -0.46 -16.96 -9.11
C ASP A 190 0.45 -16.02 -9.91
N LEU A 191 0.98 -15.02 -9.23
CA LEU A 191 1.91 -14.04 -9.80
C LEU A 191 3.27 -14.68 -10.10
N ASN A 192 3.98 -14.16 -11.11
CA ASN A 192 5.41 -14.36 -11.20
C ASN A 192 6.13 -13.49 -10.15
N TRP A 193 6.35 -14.06 -8.96
CA TRP A 193 6.97 -13.36 -7.83
C TRP A 193 8.41 -12.93 -8.10
N ASP A 194 9.18 -13.70 -8.87
CA ASP A 194 10.56 -13.34 -9.22
C ASP A 194 10.58 -12.10 -10.12
N ALA A 195 9.67 -12.02 -11.10
CA ALA A 195 9.50 -10.84 -11.94
C ALA A 195 9.08 -9.62 -11.11
N ALA A 196 8.16 -9.80 -10.15
CA ALA A 196 7.76 -8.71 -9.26
C ALA A 196 8.92 -8.19 -8.38
N ILE A 197 9.75 -9.10 -7.86
CA ILE A 197 10.97 -8.73 -7.12
C ILE A 197 11.94 -7.96 -8.03
N GLN A 198 12.10 -8.40 -9.28
CA GLN A 198 12.92 -7.69 -10.26
C GLN A 198 12.39 -6.28 -10.52
N PHE A 199 11.08 -6.10 -10.72
CA PHE A 199 10.46 -4.78 -10.87
C PHE A 199 10.74 -3.87 -9.66
N VAL A 200 10.49 -4.37 -8.45
CA VAL A 200 10.74 -3.59 -7.21
C VAL A 200 12.23 -3.24 -7.08
N SER A 201 13.12 -4.17 -7.41
CA SER A 201 14.57 -3.94 -7.43
C SER A 201 14.98 -2.90 -8.47
N ARG A 202 14.34 -2.91 -9.64
CA ARG A 202 14.52 -1.90 -10.70
C ARG A 202 14.05 -0.51 -10.31
N CYS A 203 13.13 -0.41 -9.36
CA CYS A 203 12.75 0.88 -8.77
C CYS A 203 13.75 1.39 -7.71
N GLN A 204 14.66 0.56 -7.20
CA GLN A 204 15.62 0.95 -6.18
C GLN A 204 16.90 1.55 -6.77
N ASN A 205 17.38 2.67 -6.22
CA ASN A 205 18.67 3.25 -6.57
C ASN A 205 19.84 2.49 -5.95
N ARG A 206 20.09 1.27 -6.43
CA ARG A 206 21.11 0.34 -5.90
C ARG A 206 21.71 -0.52 -7.01
N LYS A 207 22.98 -0.30 -7.36
CA LYS A 207 23.61 -0.93 -8.54
C LYS A 207 23.74 -2.45 -8.42
N GLU A 208 23.85 -2.97 -7.20
CA GLU A 208 24.03 -4.39 -6.92
C GLU A 208 22.78 -5.23 -7.22
N SER A 209 21.60 -4.62 -7.21
CA SER A 209 20.31 -5.30 -7.44
C SER A 209 19.48 -4.70 -8.57
N ASN A 210 19.91 -3.58 -9.15
CA ASN A 210 19.18 -2.91 -10.21
C ASN A 210 20.01 -2.89 -11.51
N ASP A 211 19.48 -3.56 -12.54
CA ASP A 211 20.07 -3.67 -13.87
C ASP A 211 19.88 -2.41 -14.74
N GLN A 212 19.07 -1.44 -14.31
CA GLN A 212 18.81 -0.23 -15.06
C GLN A 212 20.05 0.67 -15.16
N PRO A 213 20.27 1.37 -16.29
CA PRO A 213 21.48 2.19 -16.51
C PRO A 213 21.69 3.29 -15.47
N TRP A 214 20.60 3.80 -14.89
CA TRP A 214 20.65 4.90 -13.91
C TRP A 214 20.98 4.43 -12.49
N ALA A 215 20.94 3.13 -12.20
CA ALA A 215 21.10 2.59 -10.85
C ALA A 215 22.43 3.02 -10.22
N GLY A 216 22.37 3.64 -9.04
CA GLY A 216 23.54 4.11 -8.30
C GLY A 216 24.16 5.41 -8.84
N ALA A 217 23.55 6.05 -9.84
CA ALA A 217 24.02 7.34 -10.38
C ALA A 217 23.82 8.50 -9.40
N ASP A 218 22.71 8.49 -8.65
CA ASP A 218 22.41 9.50 -7.64
C ASP A 218 22.95 9.06 -6.27
N LYS A 219 24.12 9.57 -5.89
CA LYS A 219 24.80 9.17 -4.65
C LYS A 219 24.07 9.64 -3.38
N ASN A 220 23.30 10.73 -3.45
CA ASN A 220 22.59 11.29 -2.32
C ASN A 220 21.34 10.48 -1.94
N ASN A 221 20.83 9.67 -2.87
CA ASN A 221 19.64 8.85 -2.70
C ASN A 221 19.95 7.36 -2.80
N THR A 222 21.14 6.93 -2.40
CA THR A 222 21.53 5.51 -2.45
C THR A 222 20.56 4.66 -1.64
N GLY A 223 20.01 3.60 -2.24
CA GLY A 223 19.03 2.70 -1.61
C GLY A 223 17.58 3.20 -1.62
N ALA A 224 17.33 4.46 -1.99
CA ALA A 224 15.98 4.99 -2.12
C ALA A 224 15.24 4.37 -3.32
N PHE A 225 13.92 4.40 -3.29
CA PHE A 225 13.06 3.88 -4.36
C PHE A 225 12.43 5.02 -5.17
N GLY A 226 12.48 4.92 -6.50
CA GLY A 226 11.71 5.74 -7.41
C GLY A 226 10.31 5.16 -7.62
N TYR A 227 9.35 6.00 -7.99
CA TYR A 227 7.96 5.56 -8.22
C TYR A 227 7.84 4.55 -9.39
N THR A 228 8.73 4.65 -10.37
CA THR A 228 8.82 3.77 -11.55
C THR A 228 10.27 3.37 -11.81
N PRO A 229 10.53 2.26 -12.54
CA PRO A 229 11.88 1.80 -12.86
C PRO A 229 12.57 2.68 -13.92
N VAL A 230 11.82 3.58 -14.55
CA VAL A 230 12.36 4.61 -15.45
C VAL A 230 12.46 5.95 -14.74
N ARG A 231 13.58 6.65 -14.90
CA ARG A 231 13.65 8.07 -14.53
C ARG A 231 12.89 8.88 -15.56
N ARG A 232 11.97 9.74 -15.12
CA ARG A 232 11.63 10.91 -15.94
C ARG A 232 12.91 11.73 -16.04
N LEU A 233 13.56 11.67 -17.20
CA LEU A 233 14.51 12.70 -17.59
C LEU A 233 13.74 14.01 -17.46
N HIS A 234 14.04 14.79 -16.42
CA HIS A 234 13.86 16.22 -16.57
C HIS A 234 14.74 16.54 -17.77
N VAL A 235 14.10 16.76 -18.93
CA VAL A 235 14.72 17.58 -19.95
C VAL A 235 15.16 18.80 -19.18
N LEU A 236 16.48 18.97 -19.04
CA LEU A 236 17.10 20.14 -18.47
C LEU A 236 16.78 21.29 -19.43
N ALA A 237 15.51 21.71 -19.44
CA ALA A 237 15.10 23.03 -19.85
C ALA A 237 15.81 23.96 -18.87
N LYS A 238 16.84 24.61 -19.41
CA LYS A 238 17.73 25.58 -18.77
C LYS A 238 17.09 26.30 -17.58
N LYS A 239 17.76 26.23 -16.43
CA LYS A 239 17.70 27.13 -15.28
C LYS A 239 16.28 27.45 -14.76
N THR A 240 15.87 26.72 -13.74
CA THR A 240 15.37 27.30 -12.48
C THR A 240 15.31 26.17 -11.46
N GLU A 241 16.05 26.32 -10.37
CA GLU A 241 16.05 25.36 -9.27
C GLU A 241 14.66 25.33 -8.63
N VAL A 242 14.00 24.18 -8.71
CA VAL A 242 12.88 23.83 -7.85
C VAL A 242 13.32 22.59 -7.08
N PRO A 243 13.38 22.64 -5.73
CA PRO A 243 13.92 21.53 -4.96
C PRO A 243 13.01 20.30 -5.08
N PHE A 244 13.66 19.13 -5.17
CA PHE A 244 13.04 17.81 -5.13
C PHE A 244 12.12 17.68 -3.91
N GLN A 245 10.83 17.46 -4.12
CA GLN A 245 9.95 16.91 -3.09
C GLN A 245 10.20 15.40 -3.00
N CYS A 246 11.02 15.01 -2.03
CA CYS A 246 11.08 13.64 -1.53
C CYS A 246 9.76 13.36 -0.80
N VAL A 247 8.93 12.44 -1.30
CA VAL A 247 7.79 11.94 -0.54
C VAL A 247 8.32 10.89 0.42
N THR A 248 8.65 11.33 1.64
CA THR A 248 8.88 10.41 2.75
C THR A 248 7.56 9.73 3.07
N MET A 249 7.46 8.42 2.80
CA MET A 249 6.43 7.57 3.40
C MET A 249 6.72 7.47 4.90
N ALA A 250 6.21 8.42 5.68
CA ALA A 250 6.22 8.33 7.13
C ALA A 250 5.09 7.40 7.57
N ALA A 251 5.43 6.13 7.74
CA ALA A 251 4.70 5.25 8.64
C ALA A 251 4.71 5.87 10.05
N SER A 252 3.57 5.79 10.74
CA SER A 252 3.34 6.36 12.06
C SER A 252 4.43 6.02 13.09
N ALA A 253 5.03 7.03 13.72
CA ALA A 253 5.36 7.03 15.14
C ALA A 253 5.90 8.42 15.55
N THR A 254 5.23 9.01 16.53
CA THR A 254 5.74 10.00 17.50
C THR A 254 7.25 10.25 17.51
N GLN A 255 7.65 11.50 17.24
CA GLN A 255 8.87 12.05 17.85
C GLN A 255 8.69 13.52 18.24
N ALA A 256 9.21 13.80 19.43
CA ALA A 256 8.88 14.90 20.30
C ALA A 256 9.25 16.29 19.73
N CYS A 257 8.43 17.28 20.11
CA CYS A 257 8.82 18.68 20.18
C CYS A 257 10.15 18.83 20.95
N SER A 258 11.15 19.43 20.28
CA SER A 258 12.19 20.19 20.97
C SER A 258 12.24 21.57 20.33
N ALA A 259 11.45 22.50 20.87
CA ALA A 259 11.56 23.92 20.58
C ALA A 259 12.89 24.42 21.14
N SER A 260 13.80 24.85 20.25
CA SER A 260 14.96 25.65 20.65
C SER A 260 14.61 27.12 20.42
N PHE A 261 14.24 27.79 21.51
CA PHE A 261 14.08 29.24 21.57
C PHE A 261 15.47 29.90 21.50
N THR A 262 15.72 30.70 20.47
CA THR A 262 16.85 31.64 20.44
C THR A 262 16.32 33.04 20.73
N PRO A 263 16.77 33.75 21.79
CA PRO A 263 16.32 35.10 22.06
C PRO A 263 17.06 36.10 21.18
N ALA A 264 16.33 36.75 20.26
CA ALA A 264 16.83 37.90 19.52
C ALA A 264 16.96 39.12 20.44
N LEU A 265 18.20 39.45 20.79
CA LEU A 265 18.58 40.67 21.49
C LEU A 265 18.33 41.90 20.60
N ARG A 266 17.44 42.79 21.08
CA ARG A 266 17.33 44.19 20.63
C ARG A 266 18.66 44.91 20.82
N ARG A 267 19.17 45.55 19.76
CA ARG A 267 19.86 46.86 19.87
C ARG A 267 19.46 47.75 18.69
N LYS A 268 18.65 48.77 19.01
CA LYS A 268 18.49 50.02 18.27
C LYS A 268 19.48 51.02 18.87
N THR A 269 20.23 51.71 18.00
CA THR A 269 20.98 52.99 18.10
C THR A 269 22.12 52.86 17.09
N ARG A 270 22.44 53.80 16.20
CA ARG A 270 22.15 55.24 16.07
C ARG A 270 22.59 55.64 14.65
N GLU A 271 22.05 56.78 14.20
CA GLU A 271 22.46 57.64 13.07
C GLU A 271 22.18 57.16 11.64
#